data_AF-A0A1H4WLL2-F1
#
_entry.id   AF-A0A1H4WLL2-F1
#
_cell.length_a   1.000
_cell.length_b   1.000
_cell.length_c   1.000
_cell.angle_alpha   90.00
_cell.angle_beta   90.00
_cell.angle_gamma   90.00
#
_symmetry.space_group_name_H-M   'P 1'
#
loop_
_entity.id
_entity.type
_entity.pdbx_description
1 polymer ?
#
loop_
_entity_poly.entity_id
_entity_poly.type
_entity_poly.pdbx_seq_one_letter_code
_entity_poly.pdbx_strand_id
1 'polypeptide(L)' 'LEHSGESELTTQAEAAIKRKIGKAGGFGWDSPADGTSVALLDAATLAYWGAKTTKRRPGRKGGFL' A
#
# COMPACT_ATOMS: atom_id res chain seq x y z
N LEU A 1 12.60 -16.48 -3.46
CA LEU A 1 11.76 -15.26 -3.46
C LEU A 1 12.29 -14.44 -2.29
N GLU A 2 13.41 -13.74 -2.51
CA GLU A 2 14.01 -12.90 -1.49
C GLU A 2 13.60 -11.46 -1.78
N HIS A 3 12.99 -10.81 -0.79
CA HIS A 3 12.82 -9.37 -0.78
C HIS A 3 14.13 -8.81 -0.24
N SER A 4 14.89 -8.10 -1.07
CA SER A 4 16.25 -7.62 -0.78
C SER A 4 16.28 -6.48 0.25
N GLY A 5 15.41 -6.53 1.26
CA GLY A 5 15.31 -5.54 2.33
C GLY A 5 15.43 -4.13 1.78
N GLU A 6 14.52 -3.75 0.88
CA GLU A 6 14.56 -2.43 0.25
C GLU A 6 14.57 -1.39 1.36
N SER A 7 15.73 -0.79 1.61
CA SER A 7 15.95 0.17 2.70
C SER A 7 14.93 1.30 2.62
N GLU A 8 14.54 1.66 1.41
CA GLU A 8 13.52 2.65 1.12
C GLU A 8 12.13 2.25 1.67
N LEU A 9 11.68 1.01 1.51
CA LEU A 9 10.39 0.59 2.08
C LEU A 9 10.42 0.66 3.61
N THR A 10 11.52 0.24 4.23
CA THR A 10 11.72 0.33 5.68
C THR A 10 11.71 1.79 6.14
N THR A 11 12.45 2.68 5.47
CA THR A 11 12.46 4.12 5.76
C THR A 11 11.06 4.72 5.62
N GLN A 12 10.31 4.36 4.58
CA GLN A 12 8.93 4.82 4.43
C GLN A 12 8.03 4.31 5.55
N ALA A 13 8.16 3.05 5.95
CA ALA A 13 7.37 2.45 7.03
C ALA A 13 7.67 3.07 8.40
N GLU A 14 8.92 3.44 8.67
CA GLU A 14 9.33 4.07 9.92
C GLU A 14 8.94 5.55 10.00
N ALA A 15 9.02 6.27 8.87
CA ALA A 15 8.81 7.70 8.83
C ALA A 15 7.35 8.10 8.57
N ALA A 16 6.55 7.24 7.92
CA ALA A 16 5.21 7.59 7.49
C ALA A 16 4.27 7.96 8.65
N ILE A 17 3.47 8.99 8.42
CA ILE A 17 2.43 9.41 9.36
C ILE A 17 1.08 8.90 8.87
N LYS A 18 0.24 8.41 9.79
CA LYS A 18 -1.11 8.00 9.46
C LYS A 18 -1.99 9.23 9.17
N ARG A 19 -2.55 9.28 7.96
CA ARG A 19 -3.48 10.32 7.51
C ARG A 19 -4.89 9.77 7.39
N LYS A 20 -5.86 10.51 7.92
CA LYS A 20 -7.28 10.15 7.81
C LYS A 20 -7.80 10.44 6.40
N ILE A 21 -8.56 9.50 5.83
CA ILE A 21 -9.21 9.67 4.52
C ILE A 21 -10.73 9.62 4.72
N GLY A 22 -11.38 10.77 4.52
CA GLY A 22 -12.83 10.91 4.63
C GLY A 22 -13.38 10.65 6.03
N LYS A 23 -14.68 10.31 6.10
CA LYS A 23 -15.40 10.05 7.37
C LYS A 23 -15.78 8.58 7.58
N ALA A 24 -15.64 7.73 6.55
CA ALA A 24 -16.06 6.31 6.57
C ALA A 24 -15.00 5.35 7.16
N GLY A 25 -14.03 5.86 7.94
CA GLY A 25 -12.99 5.04 8.58
C GLY A 25 -11.77 4.73 7.69
N GLY A 26 -11.67 5.32 6.50
CA GLY A 26 -10.50 5.21 5.64
C GLY A 26 -9.26 5.90 6.21
N PHE A 27 -8.09 5.38 5.88
CA PHE A 27 -6.80 5.99 6.18
C PHE A 27 -5.82 5.77 5.02
N GLY A 28 -4.76 6.56 4.98
CA GLY A 28 -3.60 6.34 4.13
C GLY A 28 -2.35 6.82 4.83
N TRP A 29 -1.23 6.74 4.13
CA TRP A 29 0.05 7.23 4.62
C TRP A 29 0.31 8.64 4.10
N ASP A 30 1.17 9.36 4.82
CA ASP A 30 1.69 10.65 4.42
C ASP A 30 3.17 10.73 4.75
N SER A 31 3.90 11.52 3.98
CA SER A 31 5.32 11.69 4.18
C SER A 31 5.57 12.85 5.14
N PRO A 32 6.43 12.69 6.17
CA PRO A 32 6.65 13.73 7.17
C PRO A 32 7.49 14.91 6.64
N ALA A 33 8.17 14.75 5.51
CA ALA A 33 9.05 15.75 4.93
C ALA A 33 8.72 16.00 3.45
N ASP A 34 8.95 17.24 3.01
CA ASP A 34 8.81 17.58 1.59
C ASP A 34 9.85 16.83 0.75
N GLY A 35 9.40 16.23 -0.35
CA GLY A 35 10.26 15.47 -1.26
C GLY A 35 10.48 14.00 -0.89
N THR A 36 9.97 13.53 0.25
CA THR A 36 9.94 12.10 0.57
C THR A 36 8.64 11.46 0.08
N SER A 37 8.69 10.16 -0.25
CA SER A 37 7.54 9.42 -0.79
C SER A 37 7.03 8.37 0.19
N VAL A 38 5.79 7.93 0.02
CA VAL A 38 5.22 6.76 0.74
C VAL A 38 4.68 5.71 -0.23
N ALA A 39 5.11 5.77 -1.50
CA ALA A 39 4.53 5.00 -2.59
C ALA A 39 4.72 3.48 -2.42
N LEU A 40 5.87 3.04 -1.89
CA LEU A 40 6.14 1.62 -1.65
C LEU A 40 5.30 1.11 -0.48
N LEU A 41 5.16 1.93 0.58
CA LEU A 41 4.32 1.60 1.72
C LEU A 41 2.84 1.51 1.34
N ASP A 42 2.34 2.44 0.52
CA ASP A 42 0.98 2.39 -0.02
C ASP A 42 0.77 1.13 -0.87
N ALA A 43 1.71 0.83 -1.78
CA ALA A 43 1.63 -0.37 -2.62
C ALA A 43 1.59 -1.67 -1.77
N ALA A 44 2.46 -1.78 -0.77
CA ALA A 44 2.49 -2.93 0.14
C ALA A 44 1.19 -3.05 0.96
N THR A 45 0.67 -1.92 1.46
CA THR A 45 -0.58 -1.86 2.22
C THR A 45 -1.77 -2.34 1.38
N LEU A 46 -1.88 -1.84 0.13
CA LEU A 46 -2.93 -2.24 -0.80
C LEU A 46 -2.81 -3.70 -1.24
N ALA A 47 -1.59 -4.17 -1.48
CA ALA A 47 -1.34 -5.58 -1.80
C ALA A 47 -1.76 -6.50 -0.65
N TYR A 48 -1.40 -6.16 0.59
CA TYR A 48 -1.80 -6.91 1.78
C TYR A 48 -3.33 -6.93 1.96
N TRP A 49 -3.97 -5.76 1.84
CA TRP A 49 -5.42 -5.66 1.91
C TRP A 49 -6.11 -6.47 0.80
N GLY A 50 -5.62 -6.37 -0.43
CA GLY A 50 -6.11 -7.13 -1.57
C GLY A 50 -5.97 -8.64 -1.36
N ALA A 51 -4.84 -9.11 -0.84
CA ALA A 51 -4.62 -10.51 -0.52
C ALA A 51 -5.60 -11.03 0.55
N LYS A 52 -5.99 -10.17 1.51
CA LYS A 52 -6.90 -10.54 2.61
C LYS A 52 -8.37 -10.46 2.22
N THR A 53 -8.75 -9.52 1.36
CA THR A 53 -10.16 -9.19 1.07
C THR A 53 -10.65 -9.69 -0.27
N THR A 54 -9.74 -10.06 -1.18
CA THR A 54 -10.09 -10.58 -2.49
C THR A 54 -9.80 -12.08 -2.58
N LYS A 55 -10.62 -12.81 -3.34
CA LYS A 55 -10.37 -14.22 -3.67
C LYS A 55 -10.01 -14.30 -5.14
N ARG A 56 -8.86 -14.89 -5.46
CA ARG A 56 -8.46 -15.17 -6.85
C ARG A 56 -9.58 -15.98 -7.54
N ARG A 57 -10.04 -15.52 -8.70
CA ARG A 57 -11.02 -16.21 -9.55
C ARG A 57 -10.37 -16.56 -10.89
N PRO A 58 -9.64 -17.68 -11.00
CA PRO A 58 -8.86 -18.03 -12.19
C PRO A 58 -9.70 -18.15 -13.47
N GLY A 59 -10.98 -18.52 -13.35
CA GLY A 59 -11.92 -18.61 -14.48
C GLY A 59 -12.62 -17.30 -14.84
N ARG A 60 -12.40 -16.21 -14.10
CA ARG A 60 -12.97 -14.91 -14.46
C ARG A 60 -12.15 -14.31 -15.59
N LYS A 61 -12.66 -14.39 -16.82
CA LYS A 61 -12.20 -13.57 -17.94
C LYS A 61 -12.38 -12.11 -17.50
N GLY A 62 -11.29 -11.40 -17.23
CA GLY A 62 -11.35 -9.97 -16.97
C GLY A 62 -12.01 -9.33 -18.19
N GLY A 63 -13.24 -8.85 -18.03
CA GLY A 63 -13.87 -8.05 -19.06
C GLY A 63 -13.00 -6.83 -19.26
N PHE A 64 -12.42 -6.71 -20.46
CA PHE A 64 -11.82 -5.47 -20.92
C PHE A 64 -12.92 -4.41 -20.87
N LEU A 65 -12.68 -3.33 -20.13
CA LEU A 65 -13.42 -2.07 -20.32
C LEU A 65 -12.97 -1.45 -21.65
#